data_AF-A0A8I2FTS5-F1
#
_entry.id   AF-A0A8I2FTS5-F1
#
_cell.length_a   1.000
_cell.length_b   1.000
_cell.length_c   1.000
_cell.angle_alpha   90.00
_cell.angle_beta   90.00
_cell.angle_gamma   90.00
#
_symmetry.space_group_name_H-M   'P 1'
#
loop_
_entity.id
_entity.type
_entity.pdbx_description
1 polymer ?
#
loop_
_entity_poly.entity_id
_entity_poly.type
_entity_poly.pdbx_seq_one_letter_code
_entity_poly.pdbx_strand_id
1 'polypeptide(L)'
;YKLTEIFPVYSTGIVTARDHLCIRENANDVYRTVSVFSSLSETQAREIFNLPADTRDWQVELAQKDIIESSENEIELDKKKIVPILYRPFDIRYTYYTGKTRGFHCMPRPEVMRQMLHDNIGLISVRQVAEGKFNHCFAADTIIESRVTTSNKGLCYVFPLYFYPGLKEKKIMRLLPAATGYEADNEEETRQFNIYPEFIDVLEREMKIPAGTNELAEQVFYYIYAVLYSPHFRKTQTHDLKIDFPQHPVSIGL
;
A
#
# COMPACT_ATOMS: atom_id res chain seq x y z
N TYR A 1 9.17 -0.66 19.60
CA TYR A 1 9.35 -1.15 18.22
C TYR A 1 8.76 -0.16 17.24
N LYS A 2 9.52 0.33 16.27
CA LYS A 2 9.01 1.12 15.14
C LYS A 2 8.05 0.28 14.32
N LEU A 3 7.10 0.89 13.61
CA LEU A 3 6.23 0.16 12.67
C LEU A 3 7.03 -0.72 11.69
N THR A 4 8.18 -0.25 11.22
CA THR A 4 9.07 -1.00 10.31
C THR A 4 9.80 -2.17 10.96
N GLU A 5 9.88 -2.20 12.29
CA GLU A 5 10.44 -3.30 13.10
C GLU A 5 9.35 -4.29 13.52
N ILE A 6 8.07 -3.93 13.34
CA ILE A 6 6.93 -4.80 13.58
C ILE A 6 6.51 -5.46 12.26
N PHE A 7 6.34 -4.66 11.22
CA PHE A 7 5.84 -5.07 9.91
C PHE A 7 6.98 -5.06 8.88
N PRO A 8 7.56 -6.23 8.50
CA PRO A 8 8.64 -6.31 7.52
C PRO A 8 8.23 -5.92 6.09
N VAL A 9 6.99 -6.20 5.71
CA VAL A 9 6.44 -5.89 4.39
C VAL A 9 5.74 -4.54 4.44
N TYR A 10 6.36 -3.52 3.87
CA TYR A 10 5.76 -2.19 3.78
C TYR A 10 6.38 -1.40 2.63
N SER A 11 5.64 -0.39 2.17
CA SER A 11 6.07 0.50 1.09
C SER A 11 5.25 1.78 1.13
N THR A 12 5.60 2.75 0.29
CA THR A 12 4.75 3.93 0.10
C THR A 12 3.46 3.55 -0.63
N GLY A 13 2.48 4.46 -0.68
CA GLY A 13 1.38 4.36 -1.64
C GLY A 13 1.85 4.45 -3.10
N ILE A 14 0.91 4.23 -4.02
CA ILE A 14 1.07 4.33 -5.47
C ILE A 14 1.38 5.77 -5.87
N VAL A 15 2.37 5.96 -6.73
CA VAL A 15 2.64 7.24 -7.41
C VAL A 15 2.21 7.10 -8.86
N THR A 16 1.18 7.82 -9.28
CA THR A 16 0.70 7.76 -10.67
C THR A 16 1.54 8.67 -11.60
N ALA A 17 1.99 9.82 -11.08
CA ALA A 17 2.50 10.99 -11.81
C ALA A 17 1.47 11.70 -12.72
N ARG A 18 0.29 11.12 -12.93
CA ARG A 18 -0.79 11.61 -13.79
C ARG A 18 -2.16 11.26 -13.18
N ASP A 19 -2.47 11.77 -11.99
CA ASP A 19 -3.72 11.43 -11.27
C ASP A 19 -4.97 11.66 -12.13
N HIS A 20 -5.02 12.78 -12.85
CA HIS A 20 -6.10 13.12 -13.79
C HIS A 20 -6.20 12.19 -15.01
N LEU A 21 -5.27 11.27 -15.22
CA LEU A 21 -5.41 10.19 -16.20
C LEU A 21 -5.71 8.86 -15.50
N CYS A 22 -4.96 8.56 -14.43
CA CYS A 22 -4.95 7.24 -13.82
C CYS A 22 -6.10 6.95 -12.86
N ILE A 23 -6.69 7.99 -12.25
CA ILE A 23 -7.68 7.85 -11.19
C ILE A 23 -9.00 8.51 -11.62
N ARG A 24 -10.11 7.79 -11.43
CA ARG A 24 -11.48 8.24 -11.77
C ARG A 24 -12.45 7.95 -10.64
N GLU A 25 -13.56 8.66 -10.62
CA GLU A 25 -14.58 8.52 -9.57
C GLU A 25 -15.26 7.14 -9.58
N ASN A 26 -15.39 6.51 -10.75
CA ASN A 26 -16.02 5.20 -10.88
C ASN A 26 -15.27 4.28 -11.88
N ALA A 27 -15.54 2.98 -11.78
CA ALA A 27 -14.90 1.94 -12.60
C ALA A 27 -15.16 2.10 -14.10
N ASN A 28 -16.35 2.55 -14.51
CA ASN A 28 -16.68 2.72 -15.93
C ASN A 28 -15.86 3.84 -16.57
N ASP A 29 -15.61 4.92 -15.83
CA ASP A 29 -14.78 6.02 -16.30
C ASP A 29 -13.32 5.61 -16.42
N VAL A 30 -12.81 4.75 -15.53
CA VAL A 30 -11.47 4.15 -15.69
C VAL A 30 -11.44 3.33 -16.98
N TYR A 31 -12.41 2.42 -17.17
CA TYR A 31 -12.45 1.57 -18.35
C TYR A 31 -12.43 2.41 -19.64
N ARG A 32 -13.34 3.39 -19.77
CA ARG A 32 -13.40 4.29 -20.93
C ARG A 32 -12.09 5.06 -21.13
N THR A 33 -11.55 5.62 -20.04
CA THR A 33 -10.30 6.40 -20.08
C THR A 33 -9.16 5.54 -20.62
N VAL A 34 -8.98 4.34 -20.06
CA VAL A 34 -7.90 3.43 -20.41
C VAL A 34 -8.09 2.89 -21.83
N SER A 35 -9.30 2.52 -22.23
CA SER A 35 -9.61 2.08 -23.61
C SER A 35 -9.30 3.15 -24.64
N VAL A 36 -9.73 4.39 -24.40
CA VAL A 36 -9.45 5.50 -25.32
C VAL A 36 -7.95 5.78 -25.31
N PHE A 37 -7.34 5.96 -24.14
CA PHE A 37 -5.93 6.30 -23.99
C PHE A 37 -5.01 5.29 -24.68
N SER A 38 -5.23 3.98 -24.52
CA SER A 38 -4.38 2.95 -25.15
C SER A 38 -4.59 2.83 -26.66
N SER A 39 -5.71 3.29 -27.21
CA SER A 39 -6.02 3.22 -28.64
C SER A 39 -5.47 4.38 -29.48
N LEU A 40 -5.09 5.48 -28.84
CA LEU A 40 -4.65 6.71 -29.50
C LEU A 40 -3.16 6.68 -29.84
N SER A 41 -2.75 7.44 -30.85
CA SER A 41 -1.34 7.81 -30.99
C SER A 41 -0.88 8.68 -29.82
N GLU A 42 0.43 8.71 -29.53
CA GLU A 42 0.97 9.53 -28.44
C GLU A 42 0.58 11.01 -28.55
N THR A 43 0.60 11.57 -29.77
CA THR A 43 0.23 12.97 -30.01
C THR A 43 -1.23 13.23 -29.67
N GLN A 44 -2.15 12.37 -30.14
CA GLN A 44 -3.57 12.50 -29.82
C GLN A 44 -3.84 12.29 -28.32
N ALA A 45 -3.16 11.34 -27.69
CA ALA A 45 -3.29 11.10 -26.26
C ALA A 45 -2.84 12.32 -25.44
N ARG A 46 -1.76 12.99 -25.84
CA ARG A 46 -1.30 14.23 -25.19
C ARG A 46 -2.32 15.36 -25.32
N GLU A 47 -2.90 15.53 -26.51
CA GLU A 47 -3.92 16.56 -26.75
C GLU A 47 -5.21 16.29 -25.96
N ILE A 48 -5.78 15.09 -26.08
CA ILE A 48 -7.06 14.72 -25.47
C ILE A 48 -6.99 14.73 -23.94
N PHE A 49 -5.90 14.22 -23.36
CA PHE A 49 -5.74 14.13 -21.91
C PHE A 49 -4.93 15.28 -21.31
N ASN A 50 -4.59 16.30 -22.12
CA ASN A 50 -3.78 17.46 -21.72
C ASN A 50 -2.49 17.04 -20.97
N LEU A 51 -1.75 16.09 -21.54
CA LEU A 51 -0.58 15.52 -20.88
C LEU A 51 0.65 16.39 -21.15
N PRO A 52 1.43 16.74 -20.11
CA PRO A 52 2.67 17.47 -20.29
C PRO A 52 3.74 16.60 -20.98
N ALA A 53 4.89 17.20 -21.24
CA ALA A 53 6.07 16.49 -21.70
C ALA A 53 6.43 15.30 -20.79
N ASP A 54 7.04 14.30 -21.41
CA ASP A 54 7.48 13.11 -20.70
C ASP A 54 8.54 13.43 -19.66
N THR A 55 8.61 12.57 -18.65
CA THR A 55 9.67 12.59 -17.67
C THR A 55 10.43 11.27 -17.72
N ARG A 56 11.56 11.19 -17.04
CA ARG A 56 12.34 9.94 -16.94
C ARG A 56 11.49 8.75 -16.48
N ASP A 57 10.58 9.00 -15.54
CA ASP A 57 9.85 7.95 -14.82
C ASP A 57 8.39 7.77 -15.31
N TRP A 58 7.92 8.60 -16.25
CA TRP A 58 6.61 8.45 -16.87
C TRP A 58 6.62 8.96 -18.32
N GLN A 59 6.25 8.08 -19.25
CA GLN A 59 6.22 8.32 -20.70
C GLN A 59 4.91 7.77 -21.29
N VAL A 60 4.30 8.50 -22.24
CA VAL A 60 3.01 8.10 -22.83
C VAL A 60 3.09 6.73 -23.47
N GLU A 61 4.11 6.50 -24.31
CA GLU A 61 4.35 5.22 -25.00
C GLU A 61 4.40 4.05 -24.01
N LEU A 62 5.17 4.18 -22.92
CA LEU A 62 5.31 3.12 -21.91
C LEU A 62 4.02 2.86 -21.14
N ALA A 63 3.25 3.92 -20.84
CA ALA A 63 1.96 3.80 -20.17
C ALA A 63 0.93 3.07 -21.04
N GLN A 64 0.85 3.42 -22.33
CA GLN A 64 -0.03 2.74 -23.29
C GLN A 64 0.39 1.27 -23.47
N LYS A 65 1.70 1.03 -23.66
CA LYS A 65 2.25 -0.32 -23.80
C LYS A 65 1.96 -1.19 -22.58
N ASP A 66 2.10 -0.66 -21.37
CA ASP A 66 1.74 -1.36 -20.13
C ASP A 66 0.27 -1.80 -20.13
N ILE A 67 -0.64 -0.89 -20.45
CA ILE A 67 -2.08 -1.22 -20.53
C ILE A 67 -2.32 -2.36 -21.52
N ILE A 68 -1.78 -2.26 -22.74
CA ILE A 68 -2.01 -3.22 -23.83
C ILE A 68 -1.45 -4.60 -23.45
N GLU A 69 -0.20 -4.64 -23.01
CA GLU A 69 0.48 -5.90 -22.64
C GLU A 69 -0.08 -6.53 -21.35
N SER A 70 -0.81 -5.77 -20.54
CA SER A 70 -1.42 -6.28 -19.32
C SER A 70 -2.72 -7.06 -19.57
N SER A 71 -3.30 -6.95 -20.76
CA SER A 71 -4.54 -7.67 -21.07
C SER A 71 -4.26 -9.07 -21.61
N GLU A 72 -5.06 -10.06 -21.20
CA GLU A 72 -4.99 -11.43 -21.72
C GLU A 72 -5.42 -11.52 -23.19
N ASN A 73 -6.25 -10.58 -23.65
CA ASN A 73 -6.73 -10.49 -25.02
C ASN A 73 -6.35 -9.13 -25.61
N GLU A 74 -5.75 -9.13 -26.80
CA GLU A 74 -5.39 -7.90 -27.53
C GLU A 74 -6.62 -7.01 -27.86
N ILE A 75 -7.83 -7.58 -27.80
CA ILE A 75 -9.08 -6.94 -28.24
C ILE A 75 -9.85 -6.27 -27.08
N GLU A 76 -9.80 -6.83 -25.86
CA GLU A 76 -10.56 -6.30 -24.72
C GLU A 76 -9.66 -6.16 -23.49
N LEU A 77 -9.73 -5.02 -22.81
CA LEU A 77 -9.02 -4.78 -21.55
C LEU A 77 -9.55 -5.68 -20.43
N ASP A 78 -8.63 -6.18 -19.60
CA ASP A 78 -8.98 -6.95 -18.40
C ASP A 78 -9.64 -6.06 -17.32
N LYS A 79 -10.97 -6.17 -17.23
CA LYS A 79 -11.77 -5.44 -16.24
C LYS A 79 -11.41 -5.81 -14.79
N LYS A 80 -10.79 -6.97 -14.52
CA LYS A 80 -10.35 -7.35 -13.17
C LYS A 80 -9.22 -6.46 -12.65
N LYS A 81 -8.51 -5.76 -13.54
CA LYS A 81 -7.48 -4.78 -13.16
C LYS A 81 -8.07 -3.42 -12.77
N ILE A 82 -9.37 -3.19 -12.95
CA ILE A 82 -10.04 -1.99 -12.47
C ILE A 82 -10.42 -2.22 -11.01
N VAL A 83 -9.71 -1.53 -10.12
CA VAL A 83 -9.75 -1.78 -8.68
C VAL A 83 -10.00 -0.49 -7.91
N PRO A 84 -10.65 -0.55 -6.74
CA PRO A 84 -10.79 0.62 -5.87
C PRO A 84 -9.43 1.07 -5.34
N ILE A 85 -9.23 2.37 -5.22
CA ILE A 85 -8.05 3.00 -4.64
C ILE A 85 -8.47 4.08 -3.65
N LEU A 86 -7.92 4.02 -2.45
CA LEU A 86 -8.06 5.11 -1.48
C LEU A 86 -7.23 6.30 -2.00
N TYR A 87 -7.91 7.32 -2.50
CA TYR A 87 -7.27 8.51 -3.05
C TYR A 87 -6.95 9.51 -1.96
N ARG A 88 -7.93 9.83 -1.11
CA ARG A 88 -7.80 10.69 0.08
C ARG A 88 -8.60 10.06 1.22
N PRO A 89 -8.52 10.55 2.47
CA PRO A 89 -9.23 9.91 3.58
C PRO A 89 -10.73 9.94 3.28
N PHE A 90 -11.34 8.76 3.27
CA PHE A 90 -12.76 8.55 2.93
C PHE A 90 -13.16 8.89 1.47
N ASP A 91 -12.19 9.10 0.56
CA ASP A 91 -12.41 9.29 -0.87
C ASP A 91 -11.86 8.07 -1.62
N ILE A 92 -12.72 7.08 -1.83
CA ILE A 92 -12.43 5.88 -2.62
C ILE A 92 -12.79 6.16 -4.08
N ARG A 93 -11.81 5.94 -4.93
CA ARG A 93 -11.89 6.10 -6.39
C ARG A 93 -11.51 4.79 -7.06
N TYR A 94 -11.33 4.80 -8.37
CA TYR A 94 -10.92 3.64 -9.14
C TYR A 94 -9.70 3.95 -10.00
N THR A 95 -8.89 2.91 -10.23
CA THR A 95 -7.73 2.94 -11.14
C THR A 95 -7.62 1.61 -11.89
N TYR A 96 -6.89 1.59 -12.99
CA TYR A 96 -6.46 0.37 -13.65
C TYR A 96 -5.06 -0.01 -13.15
N TYR A 97 -4.92 -1.14 -12.46
CA TYR A 97 -3.68 -1.51 -11.77
C TYR A 97 -2.99 -2.72 -12.44
N THR A 98 -1.81 -2.48 -13.02
CA THR A 98 -0.98 -3.51 -13.67
C THR A 98 0.15 -4.01 -12.76
N GLY A 99 0.59 -3.18 -11.81
CA GLY A 99 1.78 -3.43 -11.00
C GLY A 99 3.11 -3.20 -11.73
N LYS A 100 3.11 -2.74 -12.99
CA LYS A 100 4.32 -2.49 -13.78
C LYS A 100 4.88 -1.10 -13.49
N THR A 101 6.13 -1.04 -13.02
CA THR A 101 6.82 0.22 -12.76
C THR A 101 7.18 0.93 -14.06
N ARG A 102 7.07 2.27 -14.10
CA ARG A 102 7.22 3.09 -15.32
C ARG A 102 6.24 2.69 -16.43
N GLY A 103 5.05 2.24 -16.04
CA GLY A 103 3.94 1.92 -16.92
C GLY A 103 2.81 2.94 -16.77
N PHE A 104 1.57 2.46 -16.69
CA PHE A 104 0.41 3.33 -16.46
C PHE A 104 0.55 4.12 -15.15
N HIS A 105 1.06 3.46 -14.11
CA HIS A 105 1.54 4.11 -12.89
C HIS A 105 3.07 4.25 -12.92
N CYS A 106 3.56 5.42 -12.51
CA CYS A 106 5.00 5.68 -12.35
C CYS A 106 5.63 4.70 -11.34
N MET A 107 5.05 4.59 -10.13
CA MET A 107 5.49 3.66 -9.08
C MET A 107 4.28 2.95 -8.46
N PRO A 108 3.90 1.76 -8.95
CA PRO A 108 2.72 1.03 -8.46
C PRO A 108 2.96 0.26 -7.15
N ARG A 109 4.21 0.14 -6.69
CA ARG A 109 4.56 -0.56 -5.43
C ARG A 109 3.97 -1.99 -5.36
N PRO A 110 4.25 -2.85 -6.36
CA PRO A 110 3.66 -4.19 -6.45
C PRO A 110 3.96 -5.05 -5.23
N GLU A 111 5.06 -4.76 -4.52
CA GLU A 111 5.44 -5.51 -3.33
C GLU A 111 4.43 -5.41 -2.18
N VAL A 112 3.63 -4.35 -2.15
CA VAL A 112 2.61 -4.13 -1.10
C VAL A 112 1.23 -4.05 -1.70
N MET A 113 1.07 -3.33 -2.82
CA MET A 113 -0.27 -3.12 -3.39
C MET A 113 -0.90 -4.41 -3.88
N ARG A 114 -0.11 -5.38 -4.37
CA ARG A 114 -0.67 -6.70 -4.72
C ARG A 114 -1.21 -7.43 -3.49
N GLN A 115 -0.58 -7.28 -2.32
CA GLN A 115 -1.08 -7.85 -1.06
C GLN A 115 -2.43 -7.25 -0.66
N MET A 116 -2.65 -5.98 -1.00
CA MET A 116 -3.88 -5.21 -0.74
C MET A 116 -4.98 -5.44 -1.81
N LEU A 117 -4.72 -6.23 -2.86
CA LEU A 117 -5.75 -6.63 -3.83
C LEU A 117 -6.52 -7.88 -3.40
N HIS A 118 -6.04 -8.56 -2.36
CA HIS A 118 -6.73 -9.67 -1.70
C HIS A 118 -7.38 -9.19 -0.40
N ASP A 119 -8.09 -10.06 0.30
CA ASP A 119 -8.68 -9.76 1.61
C ASP A 119 -7.60 -9.38 2.63
N ASN A 120 -7.45 -8.08 2.87
CA ASN A 120 -6.36 -7.54 3.68
C ASN A 120 -6.73 -6.17 4.24
N ILE A 121 -6.12 -5.82 5.37
CA ILE A 121 -6.21 -4.49 5.96
C ILE A 121 -4.80 -3.93 6.12
N GLY A 122 -4.58 -2.70 5.69
CA GLY A 122 -3.31 -2.01 5.75
C GLY A 122 -3.35 -0.85 6.73
N LEU A 123 -2.38 -0.82 7.65
CA LEU A 123 -2.13 0.36 8.47
C LEU A 123 -1.41 1.41 7.62
N ILE A 124 -1.97 2.60 7.56
CA ILE A 124 -1.39 3.76 6.91
C ILE A 124 -0.75 4.63 7.98
N SER A 125 0.50 5.03 7.78
CA SER A 125 1.19 6.01 8.60
C SER A 125 2.16 6.85 7.76
N VAL A 126 2.71 7.91 8.33
CA VAL A 126 3.83 8.65 7.76
C VAL A 126 5.10 8.41 8.56
N ARG A 127 6.25 8.62 7.91
CA ARG A 127 7.55 8.64 8.61
C ARG A 127 7.81 9.98 9.29
N GLN A 128 7.35 11.08 8.70
CA GLN A 128 7.64 12.44 9.19
C GLN A 128 6.42 13.34 9.05
N VAL A 129 6.24 14.22 10.02
CA VAL A 129 5.11 15.16 10.07
C VAL A 129 5.62 16.59 9.85
N ALA A 130 5.09 17.25 8.82
CA ALA A 130 5.44 18.63 8.51
C ALA A 130 4.91 19.63 9.54
N GLU A 131 3.64 19.48 9.91
CA GLU A 131 2.85 20.45 10.70
C GLU A 131 3.06 20.33 12.22
N GLY A 132 3.92 19.42 12.66
CA GLY A 132 4.19 19.18 14.07
C GLY A 132 3.05 18.51 14.85
N LYS A 133 1.92 18.16 14.21
CA LYS A 133 0.83 17.39 14.82
C LYS A 133 0.61 16.08 14.04
N PHE A 134 0.83 14.96 14.70
CA PHE A 134 0.59 13.63 14.11
C PHE A 134 -0.92 13.36 14.04
N ASN A 135 -1.47 13.38 12.83
CA ASN A 135 -2.85 12.98 12.52
C ASN A 135 -2.91 12.02 11.32
N HIS A 136 -1.76 11.60 10.80
CA HIS A 136 -1.60 10.97 9.49
C HIS A 136 -1.58 9.44 9.62
N CYS A 137 -2.50 8.88 10.42
CA CYS A 137 -2.66 7.45 10.61
C CYS A 137 -4.06 7.03 10.19
N PHE A 138 -4.19 5.97 9.40
CA PHE A 138 -5.47 5.50 8.86
C PHE A 138 -5.41 3.99 8.61
N ALA A 139 -6.54 3.33 8.37
CA ALA A 139 -6.57 1.94 7.94
C ALA A 139 -7.38 1.83 6.64
N ALA A 140 -6.97 0.95 5.73
CA ALA A 140 -7.64 0.76 4.45
C ALA A 140 -7.58 -0.70 4.02
N ASP A 141 -8.60 -1.14 3.31
CA ASP A 141 -8.75 -2.47 2.71
C ASP A 141 -8.63 -2.43 1.17
N THR A 142 -8.22 -1.30 0.61
CA THR A 142 -7.95 -1.09 -0.82
C THR A 142 -6.48 -0.81 -1.05
N ILE A 143 -6.04 -0.78 -2.32
CA ILE A 143 -4.77 -0.12 -2.67
C ILE A 143 -4.83 1.39 -2.36
N ILE A 144 -3.67 2.02 -2.19
CA ILE A 144 -3.57 3.36 -1.58
C ILE A 144 -2.72 4.27 -2.46
N GLU A 145 -3.16 5.51 -2.70
CA GLU A 145 -2.35 6.54 -3.34
C GLU A 145 -1.34 7.14 -2.34
N SER A 146 -0.12 7.45 -2.81
CA SER A 146 1.01 7.89 -1.99
C SER A 146 0.81 9.17 -1.17
N ARG A 147 -0.20 9.98 -1.50
CA ARG A 147 -0.56 11.25 -0.85
C ARG A 147 -1.96 11.23 -0.25
N VAL A 148 -2.47 10.05 0.16
CA VAL A 148 -3.73 9.95 0.92
C VAL A 148 -3.75 10.91 2.10
N THR A 149 -2.65 11.05 2.83
CA THR A 149 -2.51 12.11 3.83
C THR A 149 -1.61 13.22 3.27
N THR A 150 -2.10 14.46 3.31
CA THR A 150 -1.33 15.61 2.83
C THR A 150 -0.22 15.93 3.83
N SER A 151 1.04 15.82 3.40
CA SER A 151 2.21 16.21 4.19
C SER A 151 3.33 16.72 3.29
N ASN A 152 3.89 17.87 3.63
CA ASN A 152 5.03 18.44 2.91
C ASN A 152 6.36 17.72 3.22
N LYS A 153 6.37 16.74 4.13
CA LYS A 153 7.59 16.02 4.56
C LYS A 153 7.64 14.55 4.18
N GLY A 154 6.66 14.01 3.47
CA GLY A 154 6.74 12.62 3.04
C GLY A 154 5.48 12.06 2.41
N LEU A 155 5.64 10.86 1.84
CA LEU A 155 4.55 10.01 1.38
C LEU A 155 3.97 9.24 2.56
N CYS A 156 2.73 8.78 2.41
CA CYS A 156 2.21 7.77 3.31
C CYS A 156 2.85 6.41 3.00
N TYR A 157 3.02 5.63 4.07
CA TYR A 157 3.46 4.25 4.05
C TYR A 157 2.30 3.34 4.45
N VAL A 158 2.29 2.15 3.89
CA VAL A 158 1.27 1.14 4.08
C VAL A 158 1.96 -0.10 4.64
N PHE A 159 1.41 -0.61 5.73
CA PHE A 159 1.83 -1.82 6.42
C PHE A 159 0.65 -2.80 6.39
N PRO A 160 0.56 -3.69 5.38
CA PRO A 160 -0.48 -4.73 5.32
C PRO A 160 -0.45 -5.62 6.58
N LEU A 161 -1.59 -6.08 7.05
CA LEU A 161 -1.67 -7.08 8.11
C LEU A 161 -1.16 -8.43 7.59
N TYR A 162 -1.53 -8.78 6.36
CA TYR A 162 -1.10 -10.03 5.74
C TYR A 162 -0.20 -9.82 4.54
N PHE A 163 0.59 -10.85 4.23
CA PHE A 163 1.14 -11.06 2.90
C PHE A 163 0.81 -12.46 2.41
N TYR A 164 0.85 -12.63 1.10
CA TYR A 164 0.45 -13.82 0.37
C TYR A 164 1.70 -14.44 -0.29
N PRO A 165 2.26 -15.52 0.27
CA PRO A 165 3.46 -16.18 -0.28
C PRO A 165 3.28 -16.65 -1.73
N GLY A 166 2.07 -17.07 -2.11
CA GLY A 166 1.72 -17.52 -3.46
C GLY A 166 1.99 -16.49 -4.56
N LEU A 167 2.00 -15.19 -4.22
CA LEU A 167 2.30 -14.10 -5.16
C LEU A 167 3.79 -14.04 -5.60
N LYS A 168 4.67 -14.83 -4.96
CA LYS A 168 6.08 -14.99 -5.34
C LYS A 168 6.86 -13.68 -5.48
N GLU A 169 6.52 -12.69 -4.65
CA GLU A 169 7.17 -11.39 -4.69
C GLU A 169 8.60 -11.48 -4.13
N LYS A 170 9.58 -11.39 -5.04
CA LYS A 170 11.01 -11.56 -4.73
C LYS A 170 11.49 -10.62 -3.63
N LYS A 171 10.96 -9.40 -3.57
CA LYS A 171 11.34 -8.42 -2.54
C LYS A 171 10.86 -8.87 -1.15
N ILE A 172 9.63 -9.37 -1.04
CA ILE A 172 9.07 -9.88 0.22
C ILE A 172 9.81 -11.13 0.68
N MET A 173 10.08 -12.08 -0.23
CA MET A 173 10.79 -13.32 0.08
C MET A 173 12.20 -13.10 0.65
N ARG A 174 12.81 -11.94 0.41
CA ARG A 174 14.11 -11.56 1.00
C ARG A 174 14.00 -10.88 2.36
N LEU A 175 12.86 -10.27 2.66
CA LEU A 175 12.64 -9.47 3.88
C LEU A 175 12.21 -10.34 5.06
N LEU A 176 11.65 -11.51 4.78
CA LEU A 176 11.15 -12.41 5.80
C LEU A 176 12.23 -13.43 6.21
N PRO A 177 12.43 -13.68 7.52
CA PRO A 177 13.41 -14.65 7.98
C PRO A 177 13.09 -16.06 7.44
N ALA A 178 14.12 -16.81 7.04
CA ALA A 178 13.97 -18.23 6.69
C ALA A 178 13.41 -19.08 7.86
N ALA A 179 13.47 -18.55 9.09
CA ALA A 179 13.05 -19.19 10.33
C ALA A 179 11.53 -19.22 10.57
N THR A 180 10.70 -18.49 9.78
CA THR A 180 9.24 -18.51 9.98
C THR A 180 8.55 -19.75 9.40
N GLY A 181 9.32 -20.75 8.91
CA GLY A 181 8.75 -22.00 8.43
C GLY A 181 7.82 -21.83 7.23
N TYR A 182 8.21 -20.98 6.27
CA TYR A 182 7.47 -20.81 5.01
C TYR A 182 7.31 -22.14 4.29
N GLU A 183 6.19 -22.81 4.48
CA GLU A 183 5.67 -23.71 3.47
C GLU A 183 5.15 -22.81 2.36
N ALA A 184 5.88 -22.76 1.25
CA ALA A 184 5.43 -22.12 0.02
C ALA A 184 4.29 -22.96 -0.55
N ASP A 185 3.14 -22.94 0.12
CA ASP A 185 1.91 -23.38 -0.50
C ASP A 185 1.70 -22.49 -1.72
N ASN A 186 1.55 -23.12 -2.87
CA ASN A 186 1.44 -22.43 -4.15
C ASN A 186 0.06 -21.81 -4.36
N GLU A 187 -0.82 -21.89 -3.36
CA GLU A 187 -2.15 -21.30 -3.41
C GLU A 187 -2.06 -19.79 -3.22
N GLU A 188 -2.61 -19.03 -4.18
CA GLU A 188 -2.58 -17.56 -4.17
C GLU A 188 -3.41 -16.96 -3.01
N GLU A 189 -4.32 -17.73 -2.41
CA GLU A 189 -5.20 -17.28 -1.32
C GLU A 189 -4.60 -17.52 0.08
N THR A 190 -3.55 -18.33 0.20
CA THR A 190 -2.91 -18.57 1.50
C THR A 190 -2.19 -17.30 1.96
N ARG A 191 -2.57 -16.81 3.15
CA ARG A 191 -2.05 -15.58 3.73
C ARG A 191 -1.33 -15.84 5.05
N GLN A 192 -0.32 -15.02 5.34
CA GLN A 192 0.46 -15.07 6.57
C GLN A 192 0.58 -13.67 7.18
N PHE A 193 0.80 -13.60 8.49
CA PHE A 193 0.93 -12.33 9.18
C PHE A 193 2.24 -11.63 8.85
N ASN A 194 2.12 -10.36 8.49
CA ASN A 194 3.24 -9.45 8.31
C ASN A 194 3.73 -8.93 9.67
N ILE A 195 4.11 -9.82 10.59
CA ILE A 195 4.63 -9.45 11.91
C ILE A 195 5.95 -10.18 12.12
N TYR A 196 7.01 -9.46 12.51
CA TYR A 196 8.28 -10.08 12.88
C TYR A 196 8.07 -11.05 14.07
N PRO A 197 8.55 -12.30 13.99
CA PRO A 197 8.41 -13.28 15.07
C PRO A 197 8.94 -12.77 16.42
N GLU A 198 10.03 -12.01 16.42
CA GLU A 198 10.62 -11.45 17.64
C GLU A 198 9.66 -10.49 18.36
N PHE A 199 8.77 -9.82 17.61
CA PHE A 199 7.74 -8.99 18.21
C PHE A 199 6.59 -9.82 18.80
N ILE A 200 6.28 -10.97 18.19
CA ILE A 200 5.32 -11.93 18.72
C ILE A 200 5.81 -12.47 20.08
N ASP A 201 7.09 -12.88 20.17
CA ASP A 201 7.70 -13.36 21.41
C ASP A 201 7.62 -12.32 22.54
N VAL A 202 7.82 -11.05 22.20
CA VAL A 202 7.70 -9.93 23.15
C VAL A 202 6.26 -9.79 23.63
N LEU A 203 5.27 -9.90 22.74
CA LEU A 203 3.86 -9.82 23.12
C LEU A 203 3.45 -11.00 24.01
N GLU A 204 3.92 -12.21 23.72
CA GLU A 204 3.69 -13.36 24.60
C GLU A 204 4.26 -13.11 26.00
N ARG A 205 5.52 -12.67 26.07
CA ARG A 205 6.23 -12.49 27.34
C ARG A 205 5.64 -11.37 28.18
N GLU A 206 5.38 -10.22 27.57
CA GLU A 206 4.98 -9.00 28.28
C GLU A 206 3.47 -8.92 28.49
N MET A 207 2.67 -9.39 27.53
CA MET A 207 1.20 -9.27 27.58
C MET A 207 0.49 -10.58 27.91
N LYS A 208 1.24 -11.69 28.05
CA LYS A 208 0.70 -13.04 28.36
C LYS A 208 -0.37 -13.52 27.39
N ILE A 209 -0.30 -13.07 26.13
CA ILE A 209 -1.22 -13.51 25.08
C ILE A 209 -0.59 -14.72 24.38
N PRO A 210 -1.29 -15.87 24.23
CA PRO A 210 -0.72 -17.04 23.54
C PRO A 210 -0.38 -16.73 22.07
N ALA A 211 0.84 -17.03 21.61
CA ALA A 211 1.21 -16.91 20.20
C ALA A 211 0.62 -18.00 19.34
N GLY A 212 0.61 -17.71 18.03
CA GLY A 212 0.35 -18.68 16.99
C GLY A 212 -1.10 -18.77 16.54
N THR A 213 -2.01 -17.94 17.08
CA THR A 213 -3.39 -17.84 16.59
C THR A 213 -3.57 -16.64 15.67
N ASN A 214 -4.47 -16.78 14.69
CA ASN A 214 -4.83 -15.67 13.81
C ASN A 214 -5.37 -14.46 14.59
N GLU A 215 -6.07 -14.76 15.69
CA GLU A 215 -6.68 -13.79 16.59
C GLU A 215 -5.65 -12.88 17.26
N LEU A 216 -4.47 -13.38 17.64
CA LEU A 216 -3.43 -12.56 18.26
C LEU A 216 -2.94 -11.48 17.30
N ALA A 217 -2.58 -11.83 16.08
CA ALA A 217 -1.96 -10.89 15.16
C ALA A 217 -2.93 -9.80 14.70
N GLU A 218 -4.21 -10.13 14.53
CA GLU A 218 -5.28 -9.15 14.34
C GLU A 218 -5.43 -8.23 15.56
N GLN A 219 -5.47 -8.79 16.78
CA GLN A 219 -5.53 -8.00 18.02
C GLN A 219 -4.35 -7.04 18.15
N VAL A 220 -3.14 -7.48 17.79
CA VAL A 220 -1.93 -6.65 17.79
C VAL A 220 -2.05 -5.51 16.81
N PHE A 221 -2.52 -5.78 15.60
CA PHE A 221 -2.75 -4.75 14.59
C PHE A 221 -3.77 -3.71 15.08
N TYR A 222 -4.90 -4.14 15.62
CA TYR A 222 -5.93 -3.25 16.15
C TYR A 222 -5.45 -2.48 17.39
N TYR A 223 -4.67 -3.11 18.25
CA TYR A 223 -4.07 -2.47 19.41
C TYR A 223 -3.07 -1.38 18.99
N ILE A 224 -2.20 -1.66 18.02
CA ILE A 224 -1.30 -0.65 17.45
C ILE A 224 -2.11 0.52 16.89
N TYR A 225 -3.16 0.24 16.11
CA TYR A 225 -4.04 1.28 15.58
C TYR A 225 -4.65 2.13 16.70
N ALA A 226 -5.20 1.51 17.76
CA ALA A 226 -5.77 2.22 18.90
C ALA A 226 -4.74 3.08 19.65
N VAL A 227 -3.53 2.57 19.89
CA VAL A 227 -2.44 3.31 20.54
C VAL A 227 -2.04 4.53 19.71
N LEU A 228 -1.95 4.40 18.38
CA LEU A 228 -1.65 5.53 17.49
C LEU A 228 -2.74 6.61 17.51
N TYR A 229 -3.93 6.30 18.01
CA TYR A 229 -5.02 7.27 18.23
C TYR A 229 -5.14 7.78 19.67
N SER A 230 -4.41 7.20 20.62
CA SER A 230 -4.44 7.62 22.03
C SER A 230 -3.91 9.06 22.19
N PRO A 231 -4.70 9.99 22.79
CA PRO A 231 -4.25 11.34 23.08
C PRO A 231 -3.03 11.37 24.02
N HIS A 232 -2.97 10.44 24.98
CA HIS A 232 -1.84 10.32 25.89
C HIS A 232 -0.57 9.95 25.12
N PHE A 233 -0.63 8.92 24.28
CA PHE A 233 0.49 8.48 23.44
C PHE A 233 0.99 9.60 22.52
N ARG A 234 0.07 10.26 21.79
CA ARG A 234 0.44 11.36 20.88
C ARG A 234 1.10 12.53 21.61
N LYS A 235 0.69 12.80 22.86
CA LYS A 235 1.27 13.85 23.70
C LYS A 235 2.67 13.45 24.20
N THR A 236 2.84 12.24 24.71
CA THR A 236 4.12 11.78 25.29
C THR A 236 5.18 11.52 24.22
N GLN A 237 4.80 11.04 23.04
CA GLN A 237 5.70 10.70 21.93
C GLN A 237 5.81 11.80 20.86
N THR A 238 5.43 13.05 21.20
CA THR A 238 5.31 14.17 20.24
C THR A 238 6.59 14.41 19.44
N HIS A 239 7.78 14.26 20.05
CA HIS A 239 9.05 14.50 19.37
C HIS A 239 9.32 13.40 18.33
N ASP A 240 9.24 12.14 18.73
CA ASP A 240 9.56 11.00 17.86
C ASP A 240 8.59 10.87 16.69
N LEU A 241 7.29 11.05 16.94
CA LEU A 241 6.24 11.05 15.90
C LEU A 241 6.43 12.11 14.81
N LYS A 242 7.24 13.15 15.06
CA LYS A 242 7.53 14.19 14.04
C LYS A 242 8.65 13.79 13.10
N ILE A 243 9.62 13.01 13.59
CA ILE A 243 10.92 12.85 12.93
C ILE A 243 11.16 11.44 12.39
N ASP A 244 10.43 10.43 12.88
CA ASP A 244 10.52 9.05 12.40
C ASP A 244 9.19 8.28 12.55
N PHE A 245 9.17 7.03 12.07
CA PHE A 245 8.00 6.15 12.19
C PHE A 245 7.51 6.01 13.64
N PRO A 246 6.17 5.93 13.86
CA PRO A 246 5.63 5.68 15.19
C PRO A 246 6.22 4.44 15.85
N GLN A 247 6.52 4.57 17.13
CA GLN A 247 7.05 3.50 17.95
C GLN A 247 5.97 2.96 18.87
N HIS A 248 5.70 1.67 18.74
CA HIS A 248 4.84 0.97 19.68
C HIS A 248 5.53 0.89 21.06
N PRO A 249 4.87 1.35 22.14
CA PRO A 249 5.35 1.19 23.49
C PRO A 249 5.07 -0.24 23.94
N VAL A 250 6.14 -1.03 24.07
CA VAL A 250 6.06 -2.43 24.54
C VAL A 250 5.52 -2.52 25.97
N SER A 251 5.69 -1.46 26.75
CA SER A 251 5.14 -1.32 28.09
C SER A 251 4.22 -0.10 28.15
N ILE A 252 2.92 -0.33 27.98
CA ILE A 252 1.96 0.45 28.75
C ILE A 252 1.56 -0.50 29.86
N GLY A 253 2.04 -0.23 31.08
CA GLY A 253 1.54 -0.93 32.26
C GLY A 253 0.02 -0.76 32.29
N LEU A 254 -0.70 -1.84 32.00
CA LEU A 254 -2.08 -2.04 32.38
C LEU A 254 -2.10 -2.56 33.82
#